data_AF-A0A1U7DU87-F1
#
_entry.id   AF-A0A1U7DU87-F1
#
_cell.length_a   1.000
_cell.length_b   1.000
_cell.length_c   1.000
_cell.angle_alpha   90.00
_cell.angle_beta   90.00
_cell.angle_gamma   90.00
#
_symmetry.space_group_name_H-M   'P 1'
#
loop_
_entity.id
_entity.type
_entity.pdbx_description
1 polymer ?
#
loop_
_entity_poly.entity_id
_entity_poly.type
_entity_poly.pdbx_seq_one_letter_code
_entity_poly.pdbx_strand_id
1 'polypeptide(L)'
;MRKLIFVLFSIFLICIYSCDDGDIIEFNLDFDDEFYACEGVSDLVIYKTKNDPSESLSILIPNFTLEDLINVGDNDTLEITDKSVTFYYRTYSDENISNLFCEDIPDVVNITRNEVSYDSTIDILTVLTEDDGDGIDSALEDINGNGDLTDDDTDNDGIPNYKDADDDGDNVLTKDENPDPDGDGDLSDAQDTDNDGIPDYLDADDDGDGVNTRDEETSSQDKNPTNDVTNEDVGPDYLNPDVSNNIPATEYRTHTVSKSYLVTVTVKNISINEAVIESLYFGTLSDSNTSETETLSPVFN
;
A
#
# COMPACT_ATOMS: atom_id res chain seq x y z
N MET A 1 83.96 38.04 4.98
CA MET A 1 83.90 39.48 5.37
C MET A 1 82.48 39.80 5.83
N ARG A 2 82.32 40.12 7.13
CA ARG A 2 81.08 40.63 7.76
C ARG A 2 80.81 42.06 7.28
N LYS A 3 79.54 42.40 6.97
CA LYS A 3 78.86 43.71 7.20
C LYS A 3 77.35 43.42 7.13
N LEU A 4 76.53 43.36 8.19
CA LEU A 4 76.05 44.33 9.20
C LEU A 4 75.27 45.55 8.65
N ILE A 5 73.92 45.44 8.74
CA ILE A 5 72.88 46.36 9.31
C ILE A 5 72.60 47.73 8.64
N PHE A 6 71.30 48.02 8.34
CA PHE A 6 70.41 49.07 8.94
C PHE A 6 69.08 49.18 8.13
N VAL A 7 67.94 48.71 8.67
CA VAL A 7 66.84 49.43 9.36
C VAL A 7 65.68 49.86 8.44
N LEU A 8 64.48 49.32 8.71
CA LEU A 8 63.25 50.13 8.86
C LEU A 8 62.17 49.34 9.61
N PHE A 9 61.58 49.98 10.62
CA PHE A 9 60.49 49.49 11.46
C PHE A 9 59.23 50.27 11.04
N SER A 10 58.18 49.58 10.59
CA SER A 10 56.80 50.10 10.44
C SER A 10 55.89 48.87 10.25
N ILE A 11 55.13 48.45 11.26
CA ILE A 11 53.71 48.82 11.44
C ILE A 11 52.94 48.66 10.12
N PHE A 12 52.11 47.60 10.04
CA PHE A 12 50.65 47.67 9.87
C PHE A 12 50.14 46.39 9.17
N LEU A 13 49.32 45.62 9.90
CA LEU A 13 48.08 45.03 9.39
C LEU A 13 48.07 44.62 7.90
N ILE A 14 48.50 43.39 7.58
CA ILE A 14 48.17 42.77 6.29
C ILE A 14 47.19 41.65 6.58
N CYS A 15 45.94 41.98 6.25
CA CYS A 15 44.76 41.17 6.06
C CYS A 15 44.99 39.66 6.02
N ILE A 16 44.40 38.99 7.00
CA ILE A 16 43.69 37.73 6.78
C ILE A 16 42.74 37.92 5.58
N TYR A 17 43.22 37.58 4.38
CA TYR A 17 42.31 37.16 3.33
C TYR A 17 41.83 35.77 3.74
N SER A 18 40.72 35.72 4.50
CA SER A 18 39.86 34.56 4.42
C SER A 18 39.35 34.54 2.98
N CYS A 19 39.83 33.58 2.19
CA CYS A 19 39.00 33.06 1.12
C CYS A 19 37.79 32.46 1.84
N ASP A 20 36.73 33.26 1.88
CA ASP A 20 35.37 32.76 1.95
C ASP A 20 35.20 31.97 0.65
N ASP A 21 35.49 30.67 0.71
CA ASP A 21 35.40 29.75 -0.42
C ASP A 21 33.92 29.47 -0.59
N GLY A 22 33.25 30.46 -1.20
CA GLY A 22 31.80 30.61 -1.20
C GLY A 22 31.12 29.27 -1.29
N ASP A 23 30.47 28.89 -0.18
CA ASP A 23 29.67 27.69 -0.10
C ASP A 23 28.74 27.69 -1.32
N ILE A 24 28.94 26.73 -2.21
CA ILE A 24 27.99 26.48 -3.28
C ILE A 24 26.77 25.93 -2.56
N ILE A 25 25.76 26.79 -2.37
CA ILE A 25 24.46 26.37 -1.85
C ILE A 25 23.87 25.45 -2.92
N GLU A 26 23.97 24.15 -2.71
CA GLU A 26 23.32 23.15 -3.55
C GLU A 26 21.82 23.24 -3.28
N PHE A 27 21.07 23.62 -4.31
CA PHE A 27 19.61 23.59 -4.25
C PHE A 27 19.16 22.13 -4.20
N ASN A 28 18.60 21.70 -3.07
CA ASN A 28 18.07 20.36 -2.88
C ASN A 28 16.60 20.43 -2.44
N LEU A 29 15.75 19.65 -3.10
CA LEU A 29 14.35 19.47 -2.72
C LEU A 29 14.26 18.30 -1.74
N ASP A 30 14.47 18.60 -0.46
CA ASP A 30 14.36 17.62 0.62
C ASP A 30 12.94 17.64 1.21
N PHE A 31 12.11 16.66 0.84
CA PHE A 31 10.72 16.49 1.29
C PHE A 31 10.48 15.01 1.59
N ASP A 32 9.51 14.71 2.46
CA ASP A 32 9.09 13.33 2.72
C ASP A 32 8.58 12.65 1.44
N ASP A 33 8.64 11.33 1.41
CA ASP A 33 8.21 10.52 0.27
C ASP A 33 6.69 10.40 0.14
N GLU A 34 5.91 10.98 1.05
CA GLU A 34 4.45 11.04 0.98
C GLU A 34 3.95 12.33 0.36
N PHE A 35 2.78 12.28 -0.30
CA PHE A 35 2.05 13.47 -0.74
C PHE A 35 0.56 13.34 -0.47
N TYR A 36 -0.13 14.47 -0.56
CA TYR A 36 -1.58 14.57 -0.36
C TYR A 36 -2.24 15.13 -1.61
N ALA A 37 -3.54 14.88 -1.76
CA ALA A 37 -4.35 15.40 -2.85
C ALA A 37 -5.46 16.32 -2.32
N CYS A 38 -5.79 17.36 -3.07
CA CYS A 38 -7.00 18.15 -2.89
C CYS A 38 -7.75 18.23 -4.21
N GLU A 39 -9.04 17.91 -4.18
CA GLU A 39 -9.91 18.11 -5.34
C GLU A 39 -10.26 19.60 -5.52
N GLY A 40 -9.99 20.12 -6.71
CA GLY A 40 -10.58 21.34 -7.21
C GLY A 40 -11.91 21.08 -7.92
N VAL A 41 -12.48 22.12 -8.54
CA VAL A 41 -13.76 21.99 -9.27
C VAL A 41 -13.66 21.09 -10.51
N SER A 42 -12.49 21.07 -11.16
CA SER A 42 -12.21 20.25 -12.35
C SER A 42 -10.79 19.73 -12.43
N ASP A 43 -9.94 20.11 -11.47
CA ASP A 43 -8.50 19.86 -11.52
C ASP A 43 -8.08 19.26 -10.18
N LEU A 44 -7.06 18.42 -10.21
CA LEU A 44 -6.48 17.83 -9.00
C LEU A 44 -5.22 18.60 -8.62
N VAL A 45 -5.08 18.94 -7.35
CA VAL A 45 -3.82 19.46 -6.81
C VAL A 45 -3.21 18.39 -5.92
N ILE A 46 -2.03 17.90 -6.28
CA ILE A 46 -1.22 17.06 -5.41
C ILE A 46 -0.10 17.89 -4.79
N TYR A 47 0.22 17.68 -3.53
CA TYR A 47 1.12 18.58 -2.80
C TYR A 47 1.87 17.91 -1.66
N LYS A 48 2.99 18.55 -1.28
CA LYS A 48 3.82 18.25 -0.12
C LYS A 48 4.20 19.55 0.58
N THR A 49 4.28 19.54 1.90
CA THR A 49 4.66 20.70 2.71
C THR A 49 5.62 20.29 3.82
N LYS A 50 6.52 21.17 4.20
CA LYS A 50 7.36 21.03 5.39
C LYS A 50 7.54 22.38 6.08
N ASN A 51 7.98 22.39 7.34
CA ASN A 51 8.06 23.59 8.18
C ASN A 51 9.50 24.05 8.53
N ASP A 52 10.54 23.28 8.18
CA ASP A 52 11.93 23.62 8.48
C ASP A 52 12.87 23.33 7.30
N PRO A 53 13.16 24.32 6.43
CA PRO A 53 12.44 25.59 6.32
C PRO A 53 11.01 25.40 5.76
N SER A 54 10.13 26.38 5.96
CA SER A 54 8.76 26.33 5.44
C SER A 54 8.71 26.40 3.92
N GLU A 55 8.38 25.28 3.29
CA GLU A 55 8.38 25.10 1.83
C GLU A 55 7.23 24.19 1.38
N SER A 56 6.78 24.38 0.15
CA SER A 56 5.79 23.50 -0.48
C SER A 56 6.14 23.16 -1.92
N LEU A 57 5.81 21.93 -2.31
CA LEU A 57 5.72 21.48 -3.69
C LEU A 57 4.26 21.21 -3.99
N SER A 58 3.76 21.67 -5.14
CA SER A 58 2.41 21.33 -5.58
C SER A 58 2.35 21.20 -7.09
N ILE A 59 1.55 20.26 -7.57
CA ILE A 59 1.33 19.99 -8.98
C ILE A 59 -0.16 20.16 -9.26
N LEU A 60 -0.49 21.01 -10.21
CA LEU A 60 -1.84 21.17 -10.74
C LEU A 60 -1.99 20.25 -11.96
N ILE A 61 -2.92 19.30 -11.85
CA ILE A 61 -3.26 18.32 -12.88
C ILE A 61 -4.63 18.71 -13.45
N PRO A 62 -4.70 19.25 -14.68
CA PRO A 62 -5.95 19.74 -15.24
C PRO A 62 -6.88 18.60 -15.69
N ASN A 63 -8.20 18.77 -15.52
CA ASN A 63 -9.23 17.78 -15.89
C ASN A 63 -8.93 16.38 -15.34
N PHE A 64 -8.73 16.30 -14.03
CA PHE A 64 -8.37 15.07 -13.34
C PHE A 64 -8.91 15.11 -11.91
N THR A 65 -9.36 13.98 -11.39
CA THR A 65 -9.93 13.84 -10.04
C THR A 65 -9.16 12.82 -9.20
N LEU A 66 -9.53 12.68 -7.92
CA LEU A 66 -8.97 11.63 -7.08
C LEU A 66 -9.47 10.25 -7.52
N GLU A 67 -10.73 10.14 -7.95
CA GLU A 67 -11.31 8.92 -8.52
C GLU A 67 -10.49 8.44 -9.74
N ASP A 68 -10.01 9.36 -10.58
CA ASP A 68 -9.15 9.01 -11.71
C ASP A 68 -7.78 8.43 -11.30
N LEU A 69 -7.29 8.69 -10.07
CA LEU A 69 -6.02 8.11 -9.58
C LEU A 69 -6.14 6.64 -9.19
N ILE A 70 -7.33 6.22 -8.76
CA ILE A 70 -7.58 4.86 -8.26
C ILE A 70 -8.40 4.01 -9.23
N ASN A 71 -8.74 4.57 -10.40
CA ASN A 71 -9.42 3.86 -11.47
C ASN A 71 -8.46 2.92 -12.22
N VAL A 72 -8.15 1.79 -11.60
CA VAL A 72 -7.33 0.72 -12.18
C VAL A 72 -8.12 -0.10 -13.21
N GLY A 73 -7.43 -0.61 -14.23
CA GLY A 73 -8.03 -1.50 -15.23
C GLY A 73 -8.05 -2.96 -14.79
N ASP A 74 -8.43 -3.85 -15.71
CA ASP A 74 -8.55 -5.32 -15.49
C ASP A 74 -7.21 -6.02 -15.12
N ASN A 75 -6.09 -5.32 -15.14
CA ASN A 75 -4.76 -5.82 -14.80
C ASN A 75 -4.23 -5.23 -13.48
N ASP A 76 -5.13 -4.74 -12.63
CA ASP A 76 -4.87 -4.16 -11.31
C ASP A 76 -3.86 -3.01 -11.31
N THR A 77 -3.62 -2.41 -12.48
CA THR A 77 -2.61 -1.36 -12.66
C THR A 77 -3.17 -0.22 -13.51
N LEU A 78 -2.96 1.01 -13.05
CA LEU A 78 -3.13 2.22 -13.85
C LEU A 78 -1.76 2.81 -14.14
N GLU A 79 -1.44 2.98 -15.42
CA GLU A 79 -0.23 3.68 -15.87
C GLU A 79 -0.61 4.87 -16.73
N ILE A 80 -0.28 6.08 -16.26
CA ILE A 80 -0.42 7.32 -17.02
C ILE A 80 0.97 7.87 -17.23
N THR A 81 1.38 8.07 -18.49
CA THR A 81 2.71 8.59 -18.83
C THR A 81 2.64 9.97 -19.48
N ASP A 82 3.63 10.80 -19.18
CA ASP A 82 3.87 12.11 -19.78
C ASP A 82 2.65 13.06 -19.74
N LYS A 83 1.81 12.96 -18.71
CA LYS A 83 0.64 13.86 -18.55
C LYS A 83 1.14 15.27 -18.25
N SER A 84 0.71 16.25 -19.05
CA SER A 84 1.12 17.65 -18.87
C SER A 84 0.52 18.25 -17.60
N VAL A 85 1.35 18.94 -16.82
CA VAL A 85 0.97 19.55 -15.54
C VAL A 85 1.63 20.92 -15.36
N THR A 86 1.17 21.67 -14.36
CA THR A 86 1.93 22.83 -13.85
C THR A 86 2.51 22.52 -12.49
N PHE A 87 3.83 22.61 -12.37
CA PHE A 87 4.55 22.40 -11.12
C PHE A 87 4.84 23.74 -10.44
N TYR A 88 4.67 23.79 -9.12
CA TYR A 88 4.94 24.96 -8.28
C TYR A 88 5.88 24.58 -7.15
N TYR A 89 6.85 25.45 -6.90
CA TYR A 89 7.67 25.43 -5.70
C TYR A 89 7.55 26.78 -5.00
N ARG A 90 7.21 26.75 -3.70
CA ARG A 90 7.01 27.96 -2.89
C ARG A 90 7.77 27.87 -1.58
N THR A 91 8.28 29.02 -1.16
CA THR A 91 8.88 29.21 0.17
C THR A 91 8.09 30.27 0.93
N TYR A 92 8.12 30.19 2.25
CA TYR A 92 7.32 31.03 3.13
C TYR A 92 8.18 31.67 4.22
N SER A 93 7.76 32.83 4.74
CA SER A 93 8.43 33.44 5.91
C SER A 93 7.84 32.97 7.25
N ASP A 94 6.66 32.37 7.21
CA ASP A 94 5.98 31.83 8.40
C ASP A 94 6.69 30.55 8.86
N GLU A 95 6.91 30.39 10.17
CA GLU A 95 7.59 29.21 10.75
C GLU A 95 6.75 27.93 10.67
N ASN A 96 5.46 28.05 10.40
CA ASN A 96 4.56 26.93 10.25
C ASN A 96 3.56 27.20 9.13
N ILE A 97 3.46 26.27 8.21
CA ILE A 97 2.53 26.26 7.10
C ILE A 97 1.62 25.04 7.21
N SER A 98 0.39 25.26 7.65
CA SER A 98 -0.68 24.27 7.67
C SER A 98 -1.75 24.62 6.65
N ASN A 99 -2.54 23.62 6.24
CA ASN A 99 -3.85 23.86 5.62
C ASN A 99 -3.82 24.75 4.36
N LEU A 100 -2.75 24.64 3.58
CA LEU A 100 -2.50 25.54 2.45
C LEU A 100 -3.42 25.28 1.24
N PHE A 101 -3.92 24.06 1.08
CA PHE A 101 -4.50 23.60 -0.18
C PHE A 101 -5.97 23.15 -0.06
N CYS A 102 -6.31 22.28 0.89
CA CYS A 102 -7.61 21.59 0.88
C CYS A 102 -8.73 22.29 1.68
N GLU A 103 -8.45 23.40 2.37
CA GLU A 103 -9.46 24.10 3.17
C GLU A 103 -10.31 25.06 2.32
N ASP A 104 -11.59 25.20 2.67
CA ASP A 104 -12.51 26.20 2.09
C ASP A 104 -11.93 27.62 2.18
N ILE A 105 -11.19 27.89 3.26
CA ILE A 105 -10.48 29.14 3.51
C ILE A 105 -9.06 28.79 3.98
N PRO A 106 -8.08 28.78 3.07
CA PRO A 106 -6.69 28.50 3.43
C PRO A 106 -6.11 29.53 4.40
N ASP A 107 -5.12 29.10 5.19
CA ASP A 107 -4.39 29.98 6.09
C ASP A 107 -3.70 31.11 5.31
N VAL A 108 -3.77 32.33 5.86
CA VAL A 108 -3.09 33.48 5.27
C VAL A 108 -1.60 33.40 5.60
N VAL A 109 -0.82 32.93 4.62
CA VAL A 109 0.64 32.81 4.72
C VAL A 109 1.37 33.83 3.85
N ASN A 110 2.61 34.14 4.22
CA ASN A 110 3.48 35.09 3.55
C ASN A 110 4.48 34.35 2.65
N ILE A 111 4.15 34.29 1.36
CA ILE A 111 5.01 33.67 0.34
C ILE A 111 6.23 34.56 0.09
N THR A 112 7.43 34.01 0.29
CA THR A 112 8.71 34.68 0.02
C THR A 112 9.22 34.40 -1.39
N ARG A 113 8.91 33.22 -1.93
CA ARG A 113 9.25 32.81 -3.31
C ARG A 113 8.13 31.97 -3.92
N ASN A 114 7.87 32.18 -5.20
CA ASN A 114 6.90 31.41 -5.98
C ASN A 114 7.48 31.13 -7.36
N GLU A 115 7.95 29.91 -7.56
CA GLU A 115 8.51 29.41 -8.82
C GLU A 115 7.48 28.52 -9.51
N VAL A 116 7.42 28.60 -10.84
CA VAL A 116 6.45 27.85 -11.64
C VAL A 116 7.13 27.24 -12.85
N SER A 117 6.90 25.95 -13.08
CA SER A 117 7.30 25.21 -14.27
C SER A 117 6.04 24.79 -15.04
N TYR A 118 5.79 25.41 -16.19
CA TYR A 118 4.58 25.21 -17.00
C TYR A 118 4.65 24.01 -17.95
N ASP A 119 5.87 23.53 -18.24
CA ASP A 119 6.13 22.49 -19.24
C ASP A 119 6.48 21.14 -18.59
N SER A 120 6.19 20.98 -17.30
CA SER A 120 6.42 19.74 -16.57
C SER A 120 5.41 18.66 -16.97
N THR A 121 5.85 17.40 -16.90
CA THR A 121 4.99 16.23 -17.09
C THR A 121 5.06 15.32 -15.87
N ILE A 122 4.04 14.49 -15.66
CA ILE A 122 4.05 13.45 -14.64
C ILE A 122 3.81 12.08 -15.26
N ASP A 123 4.42 11.08 -14.63
CA ASP A 123 4.02 9.69 -14.73
C ASP A 123 3.30 9.32 -13.42
N ILE A 124 2.15 8.65 -13.52
CA ILE A 124 1.39 8.12 -12.40
C ILE A 124 1.35 6.61 -12.58
N LEU A 125 1.70 5.88 -11.52
CA LEU A 125 1.53 4.44 -11.42
C LEU A 125 0.69 4.15 -10.19
N THR A 126 -0.48 3.54 -10.39
CA THR A 126 -1.30 2.97 -9.32
C THR A 126 -1.32 1.47 -9.45
N VAL A 127 -1.04 0.76 -8.36
CA VAL A 127 -1.16 -0.70 -8.26
C VAL A 127 -2.24 -1.00 -7.24
N LEU A 128 -3.23 -1.80 -7.63
CA LEU A 128 -4.23 -2.39 -6.75
C LEU A 128 -3.68 -3.72 -6.20
N THR A 129 -3.83 -3.91 -4.90
CA THR A 129 -3.64 -5.19 -4.23
C THR A 129 -4.93 -5.53 -3.51
N GLU A 130 -5.38 -6.76 -3.68
CA GLU A 130 -6.56 -7.31 -3.01
C GLU A 130 -6.09 -8.49 -2.15
N ASP A 131 -6.65 -8.61 -0.95
CA ASP A 131 -6.27 -9.56 0.08
C ASP A 131 -7.47 -9.74 1.01
N ASP A 132 -7.80 -10.96 1.37
CA ASP A 132 -8.95 -11.30 2.23
C ASP A 132 -8.59 -11.33 3.74
N GLY A 133 -7.30 -11.28 4.05
CA GLY A 133 -6.76 -11.21 5.40
C GLY A 133 -6.92 -12.51 6.18
N ASP A 134 -6.86 -13.64 5.51
CA ASP A 134 -6.92 -14.98 6.10
C ASP A 134 -5.56 -15.48 6.67
N GLY A 135 -4.50 -14.69 6.50
CA GLY A 135 -3.18 -14.99 7.06
C GLY A 135 -2.25 -15.71 6.12
N ILE A 136 -2.67 -16.02 4.89
CA ILE A 136 -1.81 -16.37 3.78
C ILE A 136 -1.54 -15.11 2.95
N ASP A 137 -0.29 -14.88 2.55
CA ASP A 137 0.00 -13.80 1.61
C ASP A 137 -0.56 -14.19 0.23
N SER A 138 -1.31 -13.31 -0.44
CA SER A 138 -1.91 -13.56 -1.77
C SER A 138 -0.95 -14.14 -2.83
N ALA A 139 0.35 -13.85 -2.72
CA ALA A 139 1.35 -14.38 -3.64
C ALA A 139 1.67 -15.88 -3.44
N LEU A 140 1.30 -16.45 -2.29
CA LEU A 140 1.47 -17.86 -1.93
C LEU A 140 0.25 -18.71 -2.33
N GLU A 141 -0.85 -18.07 -2.69
CA GLU A 141 -2.11 -18.71 -3.09
C GLU A 141 -2.17 -19.04 -4.60
N ASP A 142 -1.05 -18.88 -5.31
CA ASP A 142 -0.82 -19.44 -6.66
C ASP A 142 -0.56 -20.94 -6.56
N ILE A 143 -1.60 -21.72 -6.22
CA ILE A 143 -1.52 -23.16 -5.95
C ILE A 143 -0.89 -23.91 -7.12
N ASN A 144 -1.21 -23.50 -8.35
CA ASN A 144 -0.72 -24.16 -9.56
C ASN A 144 0.63 -23.63 -10.07
N GLY A 145 1.12 -22.50 -9.55
CA GLY A 145 2.44 -21.92 -9.82
C GLY A 145 2.58 -21.26 -11.20
N ASN A 146 1.48 -20.78 -11.78
CA ASN A 146 1.47 -20.16 -13.11
C ASN A 146 1.62 -18.62 -13.08
N GLY A 147 1.51 -18.01 -11.91
CA GLY A 147 1.57 -16.56 -11.67
C GLY A 147 0.27 -15.81 -11.93
N ASP A 148 -0.87 -16.49 -12.02
CA ASP A 148 -2.21 -15.95 -12.24
C ASP A 148 -3.16 -16.41 -11.12
N LEU A 149 -3.18 -15.63 -10.03
CA LEU A 149 -4.04 -15.88 -8.86
C LEU A 149 -5.54 -15.92 -9.17
N THR A 150 -5.96 -15.51 -10.37
CA THR A 150 -7.39 -15.45 -10.73
C THR A 150 -7.95 -16.80 -11.20
N ASP A 151 -7.10 -17.82 -11.38
CA ASP A 151 -7.50 -19.17 -11.80
C ASP A 151 -7.34 -20.27 -10.75
N ASP A 152 -6.88 -19.91 -9.54
CA ASP A 152 -6.88 -20.76 -8.35
C ASP A 152 -8.14 -20.47 -7.51
N ASP A 153 -9.06 -21.43 -7.52
CA ASP A 153 -10.38 -21.41 -6.86
C ASP A 153 -10.66 -22.85 -6.39
N THR A 154 -10.27 -23.15 -5.15
CA THR A 154 -10.25 -24.52 -4.61
C THR A 154 -11.64 -25.12 -4.56
N ASP A 155 -12.62 -24.38 -4.05
CA ASP A 155 -13.99 -24.86 -3.87
C ASP A 155 -14.89 -24.68 -5.12
N ASN A 156 -14.43 -23.93 -6.11
CA ASN A 156 -15.10 -23.62 -7.38
C ASN A 156 -16.40 -22.80 -7.23
N ASP A 157 -16.49 -21.94 -6.21
CA ASP A 157 -17.63 -21.05 -6.01
C ASP A 157 -17.59 -19.77 -6.87
N GLY A 158 -16.45 -19.51 -7.52
CA GLY A 158 -16.19 -18.38 -8.40
C GLY A 158 -15.45 -17.21 -7.73
N ILE A 159 -15.03 -17.34 -6.48
CA ILE A 159 -14.12 -16.43 -5.78
C ILE A 159 -12.73 -17.11 -5.77
N PRO A 160 -11.68 -16.49 -6.34
CA PRO A 160 -10.33 -17.03 -6.25
C PRO A 160 -9.80 -16.96 -4.81
N ASN A 161 -8.93 -17.91 -4.43
CA ASN A 161 -8.44 -18.09 -3.06
C ASN A 161 -7.97 -16.79 -2.38
N TYR A 162 -7.17 -15.96 -3.07
CA TYR A 162 -6.68 -14.69 -2.50
C TYR A 162 -7.74 -13.62 -2.17
N LYS A 163 -9.01 -13.93 -2.45
CA LYS A 163 -10.22 -13.14 -2.18
C LYS A 163 -11.24 -13.93 -1.35
N ASP A 164 -10.89 -15.14 -0.92
CA ASP A 164 -11.74 -16.12 -0.28
C ASP A 164 -11.19 -16.57 1.09
N ALA A 165 -11.79 -16.04 2.16
CA ALA A 165 -11.31 -16.34 3.51
C ALA A 165 -11.63 -17.77 4.03
N ASP A 166 -12.15 -18.64 3.17
CA ASP A 166 -12.65 -20.00 3.40
C ASP A 166 -12.42 -20.77 2.09
N ASP A 167 -11.13 -20.97 1.76
CA ASP A 167 -10.61 -21.38 0.45
C ASP A 167 -11.29 -22.64 -0.15
N ASP A 168 -11.59 -23.61 0.70
CA ASP A 168 -12.20 -24.89 0.34
C ASP A 168 -13.73 -24.92 0.60
N GLY A 169 -14.27 -23.79 1.07
CA GLY A 169 -15.67 -23.49 1.30
C GLY A 169 -16.31 -24.33 2.40
N ASP A 170 -15.54 -24.89 3.32
CA ASP A 170 -16.00 -25.81 4.34
C ASP A 170 -16.66 -25.11 5.57
N ASN A 171 -16.75 -23.78 5.55
CA ASN A 171 -17.26 -22.90 6.61
C ASN A 171 -16.38 -22.82 7.86
N VAL A 172 -15.20 -23.40 7.86
CA VAL A 172 -14.06 -22.96 8.68
C VAL A 172 -13.43 -21.76 7.94
N LEU A 173 -12.60 -20.97 8.61
CA LEU A 173 -11.87 -19.91 7.90
C LEU A 173 -10.45 -20.43 7.71
N THR A 174 -9.84 -20.18 6.56
CA THR A 174 -8.45 -20.59 6.26
C THR A 174 -7.51 -20.28 7.42
N LYS A 175 -7.63 -19.08 8.00
CA LYS A 175 -6.82 -18.64 9.16
C LYS A 175 -6.93 -19.50 10.42
N ASP A 176 -8.07 -20.15 10.61
CA ASP A 176 -8.43 -20.95 11.78
C ASP A 176 -8.01 -22.43 11.59
N GLU A 177 -7.48 -22.80 10.41
CA GLU A 177 -7.04 -24.14 10.00
C GLU A 177 -5.51 -24.30 10.00
N ASN A 178 -4.81 -23.32 10.58
CA ASN A 178 -3.35 -23.32 10.75
C ASN A 178 -2.57 -23.54 9.42
N PRO A 179 -2.73 -22.64 8.43
CA PRO A 179 -2.05 -22.73 7.14
C PRO A 179 -0.53 -22.49 7.24
N ASP A 180 -0.09 -21.75 8.26
CA ASP A 180 1.33 -21.52 8.59
C ASP A 180 1.55 -21.61 10.12
N PRO A 181 1.65 -22.84 10.69
CA PRO A 181 1.74 -23.03 12.13
C PRO A 181 2.97 -22.40 12.79
N ASP A 182 4.09 -22.25 12.08
CA ASP A 182 5.32 -21.68 12.62
C ASP A 182 5.54 -20.19 12.28
N GLY A 183 4.75 -19.67 11.33
CA GLY A 183 4.66 -18.26 10.96
C GLY A 183 5.86 -17.75 10.17
N ASP A 184 6.54 -18.63 9.43
CA ASP A 184 7.74 -18.28 8.66
C ASP A 184 7.46 -17.95 7.18
N GLY A 185 6.22 -18.11 6.73
CA GLY A 185 5.76 -17.87 5.35
C GLY A 185 6.05 -19.02 4.38
N ASP A 186 6.43 -20.20 4.87
CA ASP A 186 6.53 -21.45 4.11
C ASP A 186 5.39 -22.39 4.52
N LEU A 187 4.36 -22.50 3.68
CA LEU A 187 3.16 -23.31 3.95
C LEU A 187 3.41 -24.83 3.91
N SER A 188 4.65 -25.30 3.83
CA SER A 188 4.97 -26.73 3.75
C SER A 188 4.74 -27.51 5.05
N ASP A 189 4.49 -26.82 6.17
CA ASP A 189 4.11 -27.41 7.45
C ASP A 189 2.65 -27.13 7.84
N ALA A 190 1.82 -26.64 6.90
CA ALA A 190 0.38 -26.49 7.06
C ALA A 190 -0.26 -27.75 7.67
N GLN A 191 -1.32 -27.56 8.46
CA GLN A 191 -2.05 -28.66 9.06
C GLN A 191 -2.66 -29.57 7.98
N ASP A 192 -2.55 -30.88 8.18
CA ASP A 192 -3.10 -31.94 7.33
C ASP A 192 -3.55 -33.06 8.29
N THR A 193 -4.83 -33.00 8.68
CA THR A 193 -5.40 -33.75 9.79
C THR A 193 -5.52 -35.23 9.47
N ASP A 194 -5.95 -35.60 8.27
CA ASP A 194 -6.11 -36.98 7.83
C ASP A 194 -4.83 -37.58 7.18
N ASN A 195 -3.82 -36.75 6.89
CA ASN A 195 -2.54 -37.07 6.27
C ASN A 195 -2.67 -37.58 4.82
N ASP A 196 -3.64 -37.08 4.04
CA ASP A 196 -3.79 -37.39 2.62
C ASP A 196 -2.86 -36.58 1.70
N GLY A 197 -2.30 -35.49 2.21
CA GLY A 197 -1.37 -34.59 1.54
C GLY A 197 -2.00 -33.31 0.98
N ILE A 198 -3.29 -33.05 1.24
CA ILE A 198 -3.97 -31.77 1.07
C ILE A 198 -4.03 -31.11 2.46
N PRO A 199 -3.58 -29.87 2.62
CA PRO A 199 -3.74 -29.15 3.87
C PRO A 199 -5.22 -28.88 4.19
N ASP A 200 -5.58 -28.83 5.47
CA ASP A 200 -6.95 -28.61 5.96
C ASP A 200 -7.63 -27.41 5.26
N TYR A 201 -6.96 -26.25 5.19
CA TYR A 201 -7.48 -25.05 4.51
C TYR A 201 -7.74 -25.19 2.98
N LEU A 202 -7.40 -26.33 2.38
CA LEU A 202 -7.67 -26.68 0.98
C LEU A 202 -8.46 -28.01 0.86
N ASP A 203 -8.95 -28.57 1.96
CA ASP A 203 -9.58 -29.88 2.04
C ASP A 203 -10.95 -29.85 2.75
N ALA A 204 -12.01 -29.92 1.96
CA ALA A 204 -13.38 -29.85 2.49
C ALA A 204 -13.81 -31.04 3.38
N ASP A 205 -12.96 -32.04 3.65
CA ASP A 205 -13.17 -33.22 4.51
C ASP A 205 -11.92 -33.51 5.39
N ASP A 206 -11.53 -32.52 6.21
CA ASP A 206 -10.32 -32.48 7.05
C ASP A 206 -9.90 -33.78 7.75
N ASP A 207 -10.85 -34.55 8.28
CA ASP A 207 -10.55 -35.77 9.03
C ASP A 207 -10.67 -37.07 8.20
N GLY A 208 -11.08 -36.94 6.94
CA GLY A 208 -11.15 -38.01 5.96
C GLY A 208 -12.20 -39.08 6.28
N ASP A 209 -13.24 -38.75 7.04
CA ASP A 209 -14.30 -39.70 7.40
C ASP A 209 -15.39 -39.87 6.34
N GLY A 210 -15.39 -38.99 5.33
CA GLY A 210 -16.28 -38.99 4.18
C GLY A 210 -17.51 -38.11 4.36
N VAL A 211 -17.51 -37.21 5.34
CA VAL A 211 -18.51 -36.16 5.53
C VAL A 211 -17.79 -34.82 5.51
N ASN A 212 -18.09 -33.99 4.51
CA ASN A 212 -17.47 -32.66 4.44
C ASN A 212 -17.61 -31.89 5.75
N THR A 213 -16.56 -31.18 6.18
CA THR A 213 -16.50 -30.38 7.41
C THR A 213 -17.73 -29.46 7.57
N ARG A 214 -18.16 -28.78 6.48
CA ARG A 214 -19.37 -27.93 6.49
C ARG A 214 -20.66 -28.63 6.88
N ASP A 215 -20.73 -29.94 6.66
CA ASP A 215 -21.90 -30.77 6.92
C ASP A 215 -21.86 -31.36 8.35
N GLU A 216 -20.86 -31.02 9.18
CA GLU A 216 -20.65 -31.60 10.51
C GLU A 216 -21.21 -30.76 11.67
N GLU A 217 -22.08 -29.81 11.34
CA GLU A 217 -22.72 -28.91 12.31
C GLU A 217 -23.86 -29.61 13.11
N THR A 218 -23.50 -30.29 14.20
CA THR A 218 -24.46 -31.11 14.97
C THR A 218 -25.29 -30.32 15.99
N SER A 219 -24.77 -29.21 16.52
CA SER A 219 -25.43 -28.40 17.56
C SER A 219 -26.33 -27.33 16.97
N SER A 220 -25.83 -26.60 15.97
CA SER A 220 -26.54 -25.55 15.23
C SER A 220 -25.91 -25.34 13.87
N GLN A 221 -26.73 -25.14 12.83
CA GLN A 221 -26.26 -24.69 11.53
C GLN A 221 -26.00 -23.18 11.57
N ASP A 222 -24.84 -22.78 12.10
CA ASP A 222 -24.41 -21.39 12.24
C ASP A 222 -23.19 -21.02 11.39
N LYS A 223 -22.83 -21.90 10.45
CA LYS A 223 -21.69 -21.83 9.53
C LYS A 223 -20.37 -21.82 10.28
N ASN A 224 -20.28 -22.55 11.39
CA ASN A 224 -19.10 -22.52 12.23
C ASN A 224 -18.80 -23.89 12.85
N PRO A 225 -18.29 -24.84 12.06
CA PRO A 225 -17.94 -26.19 12.52
C PRO A 225 -16.99 -26.19 13.73
N THR A 226 -16.15 -25.15 13.86
CA THR A 226 -15.16 -25.01 14.96
C THR A 226 -15.75 -25.04 16.37
N ASN A 227 -17.06 -24.81 16.52
CA ASN A 227 -17.73 -24.79 17.83
C ASN A 227 -18.50 -26.08 18.17
N ASP A 228 -18.60 -27.01 17.22
CA ASP A 228 -19.23 -28.31 17.43
C ASP A 228 -18.22 -29.28 18.02
N VAL A 229 -18.42 -29.63 19.29
CA VAL A 229 -17.51 -30.49 20.07
C VAL A 229 -18.32 -31.52 20.86
N THR A 230 -18.28 -32.76 20.41
CA THR A 230 -18.88 -33.91 21.11
C THR A 230 -17.94 -34.45 22.20
N ASN A 231 -16.62 -34.33 22.01
CA ASN A 231 -15.61 -34.76 22.97
C ASN A 231 -14.52 -33.70 23.21
N GLU A 232 -14.59 -33.01 24.36
CA GLU A 232 -13.64 -31.97 24.76
C GLU A 232 -12.16 -32.42 24.81
N ASP A 233 -11.89 -33.73 24.97
CA ASP A 233 -10.52 -34.26 24.98
C ASP A 233 -9.92 -34.42 23.57
N VAL A 234 -10.77 -34.43 22.52
CA VAL A 234 -10.35 -34.57 21.12
C VAL A 234 -10.29 -33.22 20.42
N GLY A 235 -11.33 -32.38 20.62
CA GLY A 235 -11.43 -31.07 19.96
C GLY A 235 -12.72 -30.95 19.15
N PRO A 236 -12.74 -30.04 18.15
CA PRO A 236 -13.84 -29.94 17.18
C PRO A 236 -14.16 -31.27 16.51
N ASP A 237 -15.43 -31.46 16.18
CA ASP A 237 -15.93 -32.70 15.60
C ASP A 237 -15.40 -32.93 14.18
N TYR A 238 -15.22 -31.88 13.38
CA TYR A 238 -14.67 -31.95 12.01
C TYR A 238 -13.19 -32.37 11.91
N LEU A 239 -12.48 -32.44 13.05
CA LEU A 239 -11.11 -32.92 13.14
C LEU A 239 -11.04 -34.32 13.78
N ASN A 240 -12.17 -35.05 13.83
CA ASN A 240 -12.32 -36.26 14.62
C ASN A 240 -13.05 -37.36 13.84
N PRO A 241 -12.30 -38.29 13.20
CA PRO A 241 -12.86 -39.25 12.24
C PRO A 241 -13.75 -40.35 12.85
N ASP A 242 -13.97 -40.29 14.17
CA ASP A 242 -14.95 -41.10 14.87
C ASP A 242 -16.36 -40.45 14.89
N VAL A 243 -16.53 -39.22 14.39
CA VAL A 243 -17.77 -38.41 14.43
C VAL A 243 -18.21 -37.99 13.01
N SER A 244 -18.90 -38.89 12.31
CA SER A 244 -19.29 -38.69 10.90
C SER A 244 -20.73 -38.18 10.71
N ASN A 245 -21.07 -37.05 11.32
CA ASN A 245 -22.46 -36.64 11.50
C ASN A 245 -22.97 -35.74 10.35
N ASN A 246 -23.46 -36.32 9.25
CA ASN A 246 -23.92 -35.52 8.10
C ASN A 246 -25.24 -34.73 8.32
N ILE A 247 -25.12 -33.41 8.42
CA ILE A 247 -26.14 -32.38 8.53
C ILE A 247 -25.89 -31.33 7.43
N PRO A 248 -26.49 -31.49 6.23
CA PRO A 248 -26.11 -30.70 5.07
C PRO A 248 -26.19 -29.18 5.30
N ALA A 249 -25.10 -28.48 5.00
CA ALA A 249 -25.04 -27.03 5.01
C ALA A 249 -26.10 -26.44 4.07
N THR A 250 -26.49 -25.19 4.32
CA THR A 250 -27.52 -24.51 3.51
C THR A 250 -27.05 -23.21 2.87
N GLU A 251 -25.84 -22.78 3.22
CA GLU A 251 -25.21 -21.56 2.74
C GLU A 251 -23.71 -21.61 3.10
N TYR A 252 -22.91 -20.97 2.26
CA TYR A 252 -21.51 -20.63 2.53
C TYR A 252 -21.40 -19.40 3.42
N ARG A 253 -20.19 -19.14 3.92
CA ARG A 253 -19.84 -17.88 4.57
C ARG A 253 -19.75 -16.74 3.55
N THR A 254 -19.50 -15.54 4.06
CA THR A 254 -19.29 -14.35 3.23
C THR A 254 -17.88 -13.85 3.48
N HIS A 255 -17.17 -13.53 2.42
CA HIS A 255 -15.75 -13.19 2.44
C HIS A 255 -15.62 -11.67 2.41
N THR A 256 -14.61 -11.13 3.11
CA THR A 256 -14.34 -9.70 3.12
C THR A 256 -12.97 -9.47 2.53
N VAL A 257 -12.91 -8.80 1.39
CA VAL A 257 -11.68 -8.51 0.67
C VAL A 257 -11.28 -7.07 0.92
N SER A 258 -10.05 -6.87 1.38
CA SER A 258 -9.41 -5.56 1.50
C SER A 258 -8.77 -5.19 0.17
N LYS A 259 -9.06 -3.98 -0.31
CA LYS A 259 -8.43 -3.37 -1.49
C LYS A 259 -7.49 -2.27 -1.04
N SER A 260 -6.27 -2.26 -1.57
CA SER A 260 -5.24 -1.25 -1.30
C SER A 260 -4.69 -0.69 -2.60
N TYR A 261 -4.71 0.63 -2.76
CA TYR A 261 -4.22 1.32 -3.94
C TYR A 261 -2.91 2.05 -3.64
N LEU A 262 -1.80 1.54 -4.17
CA LEU A 262 -0.49 2.20 -4.07
C LEU A 262 -0.31 3.17 -5.24
N VAL A 263 -0.62 4.45 -5.01
CA VAL A 263 -0.45 5.51 -6.02
C VAL A 263 0.91 6.19 -5.89
N THR A 264 1.73 6.13 -6.92
CA THR A 264 3.06 6.76 -7.00
C THR A 264 3.13 7.76 -8.14
N VAL A 265 3.85 8.88 -7.93
CA VAL A 265 3.94 9.95 -8.94
C VAL A 265 5.38 10.37 -9.19
N THR A 266 5.84 10.28 -10.43
CA THR A 266 7.14 10.83 -10.83
C THR A 266 6.91 12.07 -11.68
N VAL A 267 7.49 13.21 -11.30
CA VAL A 267 7.45 14.44 -12.10
C VAL A 267 8.72 14.59 -12.92
N LYS A 268 8.58 15.09 -14.14
CA LYS A 268 9.66 15.25 -15.12
C LYS A 268 9.74 16.67 -15.64
N ASN A 269 10.92 17.02 -16.14
CA ASN A 269 11.19 18.29 -16.82
C ASN A 269 10.82 19.52 -15.96
N ILE A 270 11.23 19.55 -14.70
CA ILE A 270 11.03 20.73 -13.85
C ILE A 270 12.06 21.79 -14.24
N SER A 271 11.59 22.99 -14.57
CA SER A 271 12.44 24.15 -14.84
C SER A 271 12.05 25.31 -13.94
N ILE A 272 12.84 25.55 -12.91
CA ILE A 272 12.71 26.70 -11.98
C ILE A 272 14.00 27.51 -11.98
N ASN A 273 13.97 28.76 -11.49
CA ASN A 273 15.10 29.70 -11.66
C ASN A 273 16.48 29.19 -11.19
N GLU A 274 16.51 28.27 -10.22
CA GLU A 274 17.76 27.76 -9.62
C GLU A 274 18.10 26.31 -10.01
N ALA A 275 17.18 25.59 -10.66
CA ALA A 275 17.37 24.17 -10.97
C ALA A 275 16.61 23.74 -12.21
N VAL A 276 17.24 22.85 -12.97
CA VAL A 276 16.60 22.06 -14.03
C VAL A 276 16.70 20.60 -13.59
N ILE A 277 15.56 19.99 -13.30
CA ILE A 277 15.47 18.63 -12.77
C ILE A 277 14.79 17.77 -13.83
N GLU A 278 15.50 16.78 -14.35
CA GLU A 278 14.98 15.89 -15.40
C GLU A 278 13.86 15.00 -14.87
N SER A 279 14.02 14.46 -13.66
CA SER A 279 13.06 13.59 -13.00
C SER A 279 13.18 13.72 -11.49
N LEU A 280 12.03 13.73 -10.80
CA LEU A 280 11.91 13.75 -9.35
C LEU A 280 10.81 12.76 -8.95
N TYR A 281 11.15 11.83 -8.06
CA TYR A 281 10.14 11.07 -7.33
C TYR A 281 9.41 12.04 -6.40
N PHE A 282 8.21 12.45 -6.80
CA PHE A 282 7.18 12.78 -5.81
C PHE A 282 6.93 11.43 -5.12
N GLY A 283 6.72 11.21 -3.85
CA GLY A 283 5.35 10.94 -3.50
C GLY A 283 4.80 9.52 -3.77
N THR A 284 4.44 8.84 -2.69
CA THR A 284 3.26 7.96 -2.58
C THR A 284 2.08 8.74 -2.01
N LEU A 285 0.86 8.53 -2.53
CA LEU A 285 -0.34 9.22 -2.04
C LEU A 285 -0.71 8.71 -0.64
N SER A 286 -0.93 9.64 0.30
CA SER A 286 -1.56 9.36 1.58
C SER A 286 -2.98 9.91 1.56
N ASP A 287 -3.97 9.05 1.31
CA ASP A 287 -5.40 9.42 1.28
C ASP A 287 -6.25 8.28 1.87
N SER A 288 -7.38 8.60 2.52
CA SER A 288 -8.27 7.57 3.06
C SER A 288 -8.99 6.77 1.98
N ASN A 289 -9.09 7.29 0.76
CA ASN A 289 -9.74 6.62 -0.37
C ASN A 289 -8.82 5.61 -1.08
N THR A 290 -7.56 5.45 -0.64
CA THR A 290 -6.67 4.41 -1.19
C THR A 290 -6.83 3.07 -0.50
N SER A 291 -7.86 2.90 0.33
CA SER A 291 -8.23 1.62 0.93
C SER A 291 -9.75 1.47 1.01
N GLU A 292 -10.25 0.31 0.64
CA GLU A 292 -11.67 -0.06 0.70
C GLU A 292 -11.80 -1.54 1.10
N THR A 293 -12.97 -1.94 1.58
CA THR A 293 -13.32 -3.34 1.80
C THR A 293 -14.54 -3.71 0.95
N GLU A 294 -14.48 -4.82 0.23
CA GLU A 294 -15.60 -5.42 -0.49
C GLU A 294 -16.09 -6.66 0.24
N THR A 295 -17.39 -6.95 0.16
CA THR A 295 -17.96 -8.22 0.67
C THR A 295 -18.37 -9.07 -0.52
N LEU A 296 -17.79 -10.26 -0.61
CA LEU A 296 -18.14 -11.26 -1.61
C LEU A 296 -19.08 -12.30 -0.98
N SER A 297 -19.98 -12.83 -1.78
CA SER A 297 -20.96 -13.82 -1.33
C SER A 297 -21.05 -14.91 -2.39
N PRO A 298 -20.60 -16.11 -2.09
CA PRO A 298 -20.55 -17.18 -3.08
C PRO A 298 -21.92 -17.78 -3.35
N VAL A 299 -22.01 -18.49 -4.47
CA VAL A 299 -23.27 -19.08 -4.93
C VAL A 299 -23.41 -20.50 -4.40
N PHE A 300 -24.23 -20.67 -3.36
CA PHE A 300 -24.61 -21.99 -2.86
C PHE A 300 -25.48 -22.73 -3.91
N ASN A 301 -24.91 -23.73 -4.61
CA ASN A 301 -25.53 -24.44 -5.74
C ASN A 301 -26.12 -25.81 -5.39
#